data_AF-A0AA41S9R0-F1
#
_entry.id   AF-A0AA41S9R0-F1
#
_cell.length_a   1.000
_cell.length_b   1.000
_cell.length_c   1.000
_cell.angle_alpha   90.00
_cell.angle_beta   90.00
_cell.angle_gamma   90.00
#
_symmetry.space_group_name_H-M   'P 1'
#
loop_
_entity.id
_entity.type
_entity.pdbx_description
1 polymer ?
#
loop_
_entity_poly.entity_id
_entity_poly.type
_entity_poly.pdbx_seq_one_letter_code
_entity_poly.pdbx_strand_id
1 'polypeptide(L)'
;MESKEKERLLRISLQICGTVVESLPMARYEPQCEETVQALLCRNLTLKSATLLNAISSRRMSLQDEIVTGFHVSVSERFVPGSTSKASIVELIRDCLVVLRKVRV
;
A
#
# COMPACT_ATOMS: atom_id res chain seq x y z
N MET A 1 11.64 7.36 3.32
CA MET A 1 11.42 8.82 3.37
C MET A 1 10.80 9.37 2.09
N GLU A 2 11.22 8.87 0.91
CA GLU A 2 10.75 9.32 -0.40
C GLU A 2 9.22 9.27 -0.62
N SER A 3 8.51 8.27 -0.07
CA SER A 3 7.05 8.17 -0.19
C SER A 3 6.29 9.27 0.56
N LYS A 4 6.76 9.65 1.76
CA LYS A 4 6.14 10.73 2.56
C LYS A 4 6.34 12.09 1.89
N GLU A 5 7.50 12.27 1.25
CA GLU A 5 7.80 13.49 0.51
C GLU A 5 6.95 13.60 -0.77
N LYS A 6 6.77 12.50 -1.51
CA LYS A 6 5.87 12.45 -2.69
C LYS A 6 4.42 12.73 -2.32
N GLU A 7 3.94 12.20 -1.19
CA GLU A 7 2.60 12.49 -0.68
C GLU A 7 2.43 13.96 -0.30
N ARG A 8 3.42 14.54 0.41
CA ARG A 8 3.44 15.96 0.76
C ARG A 8 3.41 16.86 -0.48
N LEU A 9 4.23 16.55 -1.48
CA LEU A 9 4.29 17.29 -2.75
C LEU A 9 2.98 17.19 -3.53
N LEU A 10 2.35 16.01 -3.53
CA LEU A 10 1.03 15.83 -4.15
C LEU A 10 -0.03 16.69 -3.45
N ARG A 11 -0.02 16.72 -2.11
CA ARG A 11 -0.95 17.54 -1.32
C ARG A 11 -0.77 19.04 -1.61
N ILE A 12 0.48 19.52 -1.67
CA ILE A 12 0.80 20.90 -2.04
C ILE A 12 0.34 21.20 -3.48
N SER A 13 0.60 20.30 -4.41
CA SER A 13 0.22 20.47 -5.82
C SER A 13 -1.30 20.57 -6.01
N LEU A 14 -2.06 19.76 -5.28
CA LEU A 14 -3.52 19.81 -5.30
C LEU A 14 -4.07 21.12 -4.72
N GLN A 15 -3.44 21.61 -3.64
CA GLN A 15 -3.83 22.87 -3.00
C GLN A 15 -3.59 24.07 -3.92
N ILE A 16 -2.44 24.11 -4.61
CA ILE A 16 -2.14 25.15 -5.62
C ILE A 16 -3.14 25.10 -6.78
N CYS A 17 -3.45 23.90 -7.29
CA CYS A 17 -4.47 23.74 -8.34
C CYS A 17 -5.83 24.30 -7.91
N GLY A 18 -6.28 24.01 -6.69
CA GLY A 18 -7.53 24.55 -6.16
C GLY A 18 -7.55 26.07 -6.13
N THR A 19 -6.49 26.68 -5.58
CA THR A 19 -6.37 28.14 -5.51
C THR A 19 -6.31 28.80 -6.90
N VAL A 20 -5.59 28.20 -7.85
CA VAL A 20 -5.54 28.71 -9.24
C VAL A 20 -6.93 28.69 -9.86
N VAL A 21 -7.66 27.57 -9.74
CA VAL A 21 -9.04 27.42 -10.24
C VAL A 21 -9.98 28.46 -9.62
N GLU A 22 -9.91 28.69 -8.31
CA GLU A 22 -10.75 29.68 -7.61
C GLU A 22 -10.41 31.14 -7.98
N SER A 23 -9.15 31.42 -8.29
CA SER A 23 -8.68 32.77 -8.64
C SER A 23 -8.92 33.17 -10.10
N LEU A 24 -9.32 32.21 -10.95
CA LEU A 24 -9.59 32.45 -12.36
C LEU A 24 -10.91 33.24 -12.51
N PRO A 25 -10.90 34.40 -13.18
CA PRO A 25 -12.14 35.13 -13.42
C PRO A 25 -13.04 34.32 -14.35
N MET A 26 -14.10 33.72 -13.78
CA MET A 26 -15.16 32.99 -14.50
C MET A 26 -15.71 33.77 -15.72
N ALA A 27 -15.61 35.10 -15.71
CA ALA A 27 -16.17 35.99 -16.72
C ALA A 27 -15.37 36.12 -18.04
N ARG A 28 -14.25 35.41 -18.23
CA ARG A 28 -13.46 35.47 -19.49
C ARG A 28 -13.11 34.12 -20.11
N TYR A 29 -13.54 33.01 -19.52
CA TYR A 29 -13.36 31.71 -20.15
C TYR A 29 -14.51 31.48 -21.12
N GLU A 30 -14.20 31.36 -22.40
CA GLU A 30 -15.10 30.70 -23.36
C GLU A 30 -15.56 29.39 -22.69
N PRO A 31 -16.86 29.09 -22.57
CA PRO A 31 -17.35 27.94 -21.78
C PRO A 31 -16.67 26.61 -22.14
N GLN A 32 -16.21 26.46 -23.39
CA GLN A 32 -15.43 25.30 -23.83
C GLN A 32 -14.07 25.16 -23.13
N CYS A 33 -13.46 26.25 -22.68
CA CYS A 33 -12.15 26.24 -22.05
C CYS A 33 -12.22 25.73 -20.61
N GLU A 34 -13.26 26.12 -19.85
CA GLU A 34 -13.49 25.58 -18.49
C GLU A 34 -13.76 24.08 -18.53
N GLU A 35 -14.66 23.63 -19.41
CA GLU A 35 -14.95 22.20 -19.59
C GLU A 35 -13.72 21.41 -20.02
N THR A 36 -12.90 21.97 -20.91
CA THR A 36 -11.66 21.33 -21.37
C THR A 36 -10.64 21.20 -20.23
N VAL A 37 -10.44 22.26 -19.43
CA VAL A 37 -9.54 22.23 -18.28
C VAL A 37 -10.03 21.23 -17.24
N GLN A 38 -11.32 21.21 -16.95
CA GLN A 38 -11.92 20.26 -16.00
C GLN A 38 -11.78 18.81 -16.49
N ALA A 39 -12.04 18.53 -17.77
CA ALA A 39 -11.87 17.20 -18.35
C ALA A 39 -10.40 16.73 -18.29
N LEU A 40 -9.47 17.65 -18.59
CA LEU A 40 -8.04 17.35 -18.58
C LEU A 40 -7.52 17.12 -17.16
N LEU A 41 -7.99 17.90 -16.19
CA LEU A 41 -7.67 17.71 -14.76
C LEU A 41 -8.27 16.40 -14.24
N CYS A 42 -9.54 16.12 -14.55
CA CYS A 42 -10.21 14.88 -14.14
C CYS A 42 -9.47 13.64 -14.69
N ARG A 43 -9.07 13.67 -15.96
CA ARG A 43 -8.27 12.61 -16.58
C ARG A 43 -6.93 12.43 -15.88
N ASN A 44 -6.21 13.52 -15.59
CA ASN A 44 -4.92 13.46 -14.90
C ASN A 44 -5.03 12.90 -13.49
N LEU A 45 -6.02 13.35 -12.72
CA LEU A 45 -6.27 12.87 -11.36
C LEU A 45 -6.69 11.40 -11.36
N THR A 46 -7.55 10.99 -12.30
CA THR A 46 -7.97 9.59 -12.46
C THR A 46 -6.77 8.69 -12.78
N LEU A 47 -5.92 9.12 -13.72
CA LEU A 47 -4.71 8.37 -14.08
C LEU A 47 -3.74 8.23 -12.90
N LYS A 48 -3.49 9.31 -12.17
CA LYS A 48 -2.62 9.30 -10.98
C LYS A 48 -3.20 8.41 -9.87
N SER A 49 -4.50 8.49 -9.63
CA SER A 49 -5.21 7.66 -8.64
C SER A 49 -5.13 6.18 -8.99
N ALA A 50 -5.42 5.81 -10.24
CA ALA A 50 -5.32 4.44 -10.71
C ALA A 50 -3.89 3.89 -10.61
N THR A 51 -2.89 4.70 -10.98
CA THR A 51 -1.48 4.32 -10.87
C THR A 51 -1.09 4.05 -9.41
N LEU A 52 -1.52 4.90 -8.48
CA LEU A 52 -1.26 4.72 -7.05
C LEU A 52 -1.95 3.45 -6.51
N LEU A 53 -3.21 3.23 -6.84
CA LEU A 53 -3.95 2.02 -6.44
C LEU A 53 -3.31 0.73 -6.96
N ASN A 54 -2.83 0.75 -8.20
CA ASN A 54 -2.12 -0.38 -8.80
C ASN A 54 -0.78 -0.63 -8.10
N ALA A 55 -0.02 0.41 -7.77
CA ALA A 55 1.23 0.30 -7.03
C ALA A 55 1.01 -0.28 -5.62
N ILE A 56 -0.02 0.20 -4.90
CA ILE A 56 -0.39 -0.33 -3.57
C ILE A 56 -0.81 -1.80 -3.68
N SER A 57 -1.66 -2.13 -4.64
CA SER A 57 -2.15 -3.50 -4.83
C SER A 57 -1.01 -4.46 -5.18
N SER A 58 -0.11 -4.05 -6.08
CA SER A 58 1.10 -4.79 -6.43
C SER A 58 2.00 -5.02 -5.22
N ARG A 59 2.30 -3.96 -4.45
CA ARG A 59 3.15 -4.10 -3.25
C ARG A 59 2.51 -5.00 -2.19
N ARG A 60 1.19 -4.92 -2.02
CA ARG A 60 0.46 -5.79 -1.09
C ARG A 60 0.56 -7.26 -1.50
N MET A 61 0.38 -7.58 -2.78
CA MET A 61 0.52 -8.96 -3.28
C MET A 61 1.95 -9.48 -3.11
N SER A 62 2.96 -8.67 -3.47
CA SER A 62 4.37 -9.05 -3.28
C SER A 62 4.71 -9.25 -1.80
N LEU A 63 4.22 -8.40 -0.90
CA LEU A 63 4.45 -8.56 0.53
C LEU A 63 3.77 -9.82 1.08
N GLN A 64 2.55 -10.14 0.61
CA GLN A 64 1.89 -11.39 1.01
C GLN A 64 2.70 -12.61 0.55
N ASP A 65 3.21 -12.60 -0.68
CA ASP A 65 4.05 -13.66 -1.21
C ASP A 65 5.39 -13.80 -0.45
N GLU A 66 6.05 -12.67 -0.14
CA GLU A 66 7.25 -12.61 0.69
C GLU A 66 7.00 -13.20 2.09
N ILE A 67 5.87 -12.87 2.72
CA ILE A 67 5.50 -13.40 4.05
C ILE A 67 5.25 -14.91 3.98
N VAL A 68 4.48 -15.37 2.99
CA VAL A 68 4.16 -16.80 2.83
C VAL A 68 5.43 -17.60 2.57
N THR A 69 6.28 -17.12 1.67
CA THR A 69 7.56 -17.76 1.33
C THR A 69 8.49 -17.78 2.54
N GLY A 70 8.66 -16.65 3.22
CA GLY A 70 9.50 -16.54 4.42
C GLY A 70 9.03 -17.44 5.56
N PHE A 71 7.71 -17.53 5.77
CA PHE A 71 7.12 -18.45 6.74
C PHE A 71 7.39 -19.91 6.36
N HIS A 72 7.16 -20.29 5.10
CA HIS A 72 7.40 -21.64 4.62
C HIS A 72 8.87 -22.07 4.81
N VAL A 73 9.82 -21.19 4.45
CA VAL A 73 11.26 -21.44 4.66
C VAL A 73 11.57 -21.61 6.14
N SER A 74 11.12 -20.67 6.98
CA SER A 74 11.38 -20.70 8.43
C SER A 74 10.84 -21.96 9.11
N VAL A 75 9.65 -22.41 8.71
CA VAL A 75 9.06 -23.67 9.19
C VAL A 75 9.87 -24.84 8.67
N SER A 76 10.12 -24.90 7.36
CA SER A 76 10.83 -26.02 6.74
C SER A 76 12.21 -26.23 7.35
N GLU A 77 12.99 -25.17 7.56
CA GLU A 77 14.31 -25.21 8.20
C GLU A 77 14.25 -25.74 9.64
N ARG A 78 13.24 -25.33 10.41
CA ARG A 78 13.11 -25.70 11.82
C ARG A 78 12.64 -27.15 12.02
N PHE A 79 11.92 -27.68 11.04
CA PHE A 79 11.33 -29.02 11.07
C PHE A 79 11.96 -29.99 10.06
N VAL A 80 13.18 -29.72 9.59
CA VAL A 80 13.91 -30.66 8.72
C VAL A 80 13.97 -32.04 9.39
N PRO A 81 13.50 -33.12 8.73
CA PRO A 81 13.50 -34.44 9.31
C PRO A 81 14.92 -34.86 9.72
N GLY A 82 15.11 -35.15 11.01
CA GLY A 82 16.39 -35.61 11.56
C GLY A 82 17.31 -34.53 12.13
N SER A 83 17.01 -33.24 11.98
CA SER A 83 17.83 -32.15 12.56
C SER A 83 17.36 -31.67 13.93
N THR A 84 16.07 -31.85 14.26
CA THR A 84 15.46 -31.31 15.48
C THR A 84 15.43 -32.34 16.61
N SER A 85 15.96 -31.97 17.79
CA SER A 85 15.89 -32.84 18.97
C SER A 85 14.46 -32.95 19.51
N LYS A 86 14.11 -34.09 20.13
CA LYS A 86 12.78 -34.29 20.74
C LYS A 86 12.42 -33.20 21.76
N ALA A 87 13.42 -32.69 22.50
CA ALA A 87 13.22 -31.62 23.47
C ALA A 87 12.82 -30.30 22.79
N SER A 88 13.46 -29.96 21.67
CA SER A 88 13.16 -28.74 20.89
C SER A 88 11.76 -28.79 20.27
N ILE A 89 11.30 -29.96 19.82
CA ILE A 89 9.93 -30.14 19.32
C ILE A 89 8.90 -29.90 20.44
N VAL A 90 9.13 -30.42 21.65
CA VAL A 90 8.22 -30.26 22.79
C VAL A 90 8.14 -28.79 23.24
N GLU A 91 9.26 -28.07 23.21
CA GLU A 91 9.29 -26.63 23.52
C GLU A 91 8.50 -25.81 22.48
N LEU A 92 8.67 -26.12 21.21
CA LEU A 92 7.93 -25.47 20.12
C LEU A 92 6.42 -25.74 20.21
N ILE A 93 5.99 -26.96 20.54
CA ILE A 93 4.59 -27.28 20.79
C ILE A 93 4.03 -26.44 21.96
N ARG A 94 4.80 -26.28 23.04
CA ARG A 94 4.39 -25.44 24.17
C ARG A 94 4.22 -23.98 23.77
N ASP A 95 5.16 -23.42 23.02
CA ASP A 95 5.08 -22.04 22.53
C ASP A 95 3.87 -21.83 21.61
N CYS A 96 3.65 -22.74 20.65
CA CYS A 96 2.50 -22.69 19.76
C CYS A 96 1.17 -22.78 20.52
N LEU A 97 1.07 -23.63 21.55
CA LEU A 97 -0.13 -23.73 22.40
C LEU A 97 -0.41 -22.44 23.18
N VAL A 98 0.63 -21.72 23.61
CA VAL A 98 0.48 -20.41 24.27
C VAL A 98 -0.08 -19.37 23.29
N VAL A 99 0.44 -19.33 22.05
CA VAL A 99 -0.07 -18.41 21.02
C VAL A 99 -1.51 -18.76 20.63
N LEU A 100 -1.83 -20.04 20.43
CA LEU A 100 -3.20 -20.48 20.10
C LEU A 100 -4.22 -20.10 21.18
N ARG A 101 -3.84 -20.18 22.46
CA ARG A 101 -4.70 -19.70 23.57
C ARG A 101 -4.95 -18.20 23.54
N LYS A 102 -4.02 -17.40 22.98
CA LYS A 102 -4.18 -15.95 22.84
C LYS A 102 -5.02 -15.55 21.61
N VAL A 103 -5.07 -16.40 20.59
CA VAL A 103 -5.80 -16.15 19.33
C VAL A 103 -7.25 -16.63 19.40
N ARG A 104 -7.58 -17.60 20.26
CA ARG A 104 -8.98 -17.88 20.63
C ARG A 104 -9.52 -16.74 21.50
N VAL A 105 -10.12 -15.75 20.84
CA VAL A 105 -11.15 -14.88 21.42
C VAL A 105 -12.49 -15.58 21.31
#